data_AF-A0A968X154-F1
#
_entry.id   AF-A0A968X154-F1
#
_cell.length_a   1.000
_cell.length_b   1.000
_cell.length_c   1.000
_cell.angle_alpha   90.00
_cell.angle_beta   90.00
_cell.angle_gamma   90.00
#
_symmetry.space_group_name_H-M   'P 1'
#
loop_
_entity.id
_entity.type
_entity.pdbx_description
1 polymer ?
#
loop_
_entity_poly.entity_id
_entity_poly.type
_entity_poly.pdbx_seq_one_letter_code
_entity_poly.pdbx_strand_id
1 'polypeptide(L)'
;MSEADIQFFKPMVRNALPHIVQLAYMRDADGHVAGYIAAVEGKVEMLFIHPDARGLGVGKRLLAYAISVFNATMLDVNEQTDKSS
;
A
#
# COMPACT_ATOMS: atom_id res chain seq x y z
N MET A 1 6.21 -28.44 5.95
CA MET A 1 6.51 -27.35 6.90
C MET A 1 5.88 -27.73 8.22
N SER A 2 6.69 -27.84 9.27
CA SER A 2 6.27 -28.22 10.61
C SER A 2 5.96 -26.97 11.43
N GLU A 3 5.18 -27.10 12.49
CA GLU A 3 4.89 -25.97 13.40
C GLU A 3 6.17 -25.37 14.01
N ALA A 4 7.19 -26.21 14.23
CA ALA A 4 8.52 -25.79 14.67
C ALA A 4 9.22 -24.87 13.65
N ASP A 5 9.05 -25.12 12.34
CA ASP A 5 9.61 -24.27 11.28
C ASP A 5 8.96 -22.87 11.32
N ILE A 6 7.64 -22.82 11.50
CA ILE A 6 6.89 -21.55 11.59
C ILE A 6 7.34 -20.73 12.81
N GLN A 7 7.57 -21.37 13.96
CA GLN A 7 8.06 -20.69 15.16
C GLN A 7 9.52 -20.23 15.01
N PHE A 8 10.36 -21.01 14.32
CA PHE A 8 11.75 -20.65 14.04
C PHE A 8 11.87 -19.42 13.12
N PHE A 9 11.06 -19.34 12.07
CA PHE A 9 11.10 -18.20 11.13
C PHE A 9 10.34 -16.96 11.64
N LYS A 10 9.41 -17.11 12.58
CA LYS A 10 8.60 -16.02 13.15
C LYS A 10 9.41 -14.79 13.60
N PRO A 11 10.51 -14.91 14.38
CA PRO A 11 11.32 -13.76 14.76
C PRO A 11 12.10 -13.16 13.59
N MET A 12 12.58 -13.97 12.64
CA MET A 12 13.28 -13.49 11.43
C MET A 12 12.35 -12.69 10.53
N VAL A 13 11.13 -13.20 10.32
CA VAL A 13 10.08 -12.49 9.59
C VAL A 13 9.72 -11.20 10.33
N ARG A 14 9.53 -11.22 11.66
CA ARG A 14 9.27 -9.99 12.44
C ARG A 14 10.36 -8.92 12.32
N ASN A 15 11.64 -9.30 12.27
CA ASN A 15 12.74 -8.36 12.12
C ASN A 15 12.99 -7.93 10.66
N ALA A 16 12.63 -8.75 9.68
CA ALA A 16 12.72 -8.39 8.26
C ALA A 16 11.50 -7.59 7.79
N LEU A 17 10.33 -7.75 8.44
CA LEU A 17 9.06 -7.09 8.11
C LEU A 17 9.08 -5.57 8.04
N PRO A 18 9.90 -4.82 8.80
CA PRO A 18 10.03 -3.38 8.60
C PRO A 18 10.57 -3.00 7.21
N HIS A 19 11.28 -3.91 6.54
CA HIS A 19 11.72 -3.79 5.14
C HIS A 19 10.72 -4.40 4.15
N ILE A 20 9.68 -5.06 4.65
CA ILE A 20 8.64 -5.71 3.83
C ILE A 20 7.54 -4.68 3.56
N VAL A 21 7.11 -4.66 2.31
CA VAL A 21 6.01 -3.86 1.76
C VAL A 21 4.94 -3.51 2.80
N GLN A 22 4.76 -2.22 3.04
CA GLN A 22 3.69 -1.66 3.86
C GLN A 22 2.47 -1.42 2.97
N LEU A 23 1.31 -1.99 3.33
CA LEU A 23 0.09 -1.96 2.53
C LEU A 23 -1.07 -1.35 3.33
N ALA A 24 -1.78 -0.41 2.72
CA ALA A 24 -3.06 0.11 3.22
C ALA A 24 -4.12 0.08 2.11
N TYR A 25 -5.38 -0.03 2.52
CA TYR A 25 -6.52 0.03 1.61
C TYR A 25 -7.66 0.81 2.24
N MET A 26 -8.56 1.32 1.40
CA MET A 26 -9.82 1.92 1.81
C MET A 26 -10.97 1.10 1.25
N ARG A 27 -12.04 0.99 2.04
CA ARG A 27 -13.31 0.42 1.60
C ARG A 27 -14.34 1.51 1.35
N ASP A 28 -15.26 1.26 0.42
CA ASP A 28 -16.47 2.06 0.24
C ASP A 28 -17.53 1.72 1.31
N ALA A 29 -18.72 2.31 1.18
CA ALA A 29 -19.84 2.10 2.10
C ALA A 29 -20.37 0.65 2.05
N ASP A 30 -20.25 -0.02 0.91
CA ASP A 30 -20.66 -1.40 0.67
C ASP A 30 -19.59 -2.41 1.13
N GLY A 31 -18.41 -1.93 1.54
CA GLY A 31 -17.30 -2.74 2.03
C GLY A 31 -16.36 -3.24 0.94
N HIS A 32 -16.52 -2.82 -0.32
CA HIS A 32 -15.61 -3.16 -1.40
C HIS A 32 -14.35 -2.29 -1.36
N VAL A 33 -13.24 -2.79 -1.89
CA VAL A 33 -11.98 -2.05 -1.91
C VAL A 33 -12.06 -0.92 -2.94
N ALA A 34 -12.12 0.32 -2.45
CA ALA A 34 -12.15 1.54 -3.27
C ALA A 34 -10.75 1.95 -3.76
N GLY A 35 -9.69 1.51 -3.09
CA GLY A 35 -8.31 1.74 -3.48
C GLY A 35 -7.31 1.19 -2.48
N TYR A 36 -6.05 1.08 -2.91
CA TYR A 36 -4.95 0.63 -2.06
C TYR A 36 -3.64 1.36 -2.39
N ILE A 37 -2.74 1.38 -1.42
CA ILE A 37 -1.38 1.94 -1.53
C ILE A 37 -0.38 0.98 -0.91
N ALA A 38 0.73 0.75 -1.61
CA ALA A 38 1.84 -0.05 -1.14
C ALA A 38 3.13 0.79 -1.14
N ALA A 39 3.91 0.69 -0.07
CA ALA A 39 5.19 1.35 0.08
C ALA A 39 6.29 0.38 0.51
N VAL A 40 7.50 0.56 -0.01
CA VAL A 40 8.70 -0.23 0.31
C VAL A 40 9.80 0.75 0.68
N GLU A 41 10.43 0.57 1.83
CA GLU A 41 11.56 1.39 2.29
C GLU A 41 11.30 2.92 2.20
N GLY A 42 10.09 3.36 2.57
CA GLY A 42 9.72 4.78 2.55
C GLY A 42 9.39 5.33 1.15
N LYS A 43 9.22 4.46 0.15
CA LYS A 43 8.80 4.82 -1.20
C LYS A 43 7.47 4.17 -1.55
N VAL A 44 6.51 4.96 -2.02
CA VAL A 44 5.26 4.45 -2.59
C VAL A 44 5.58 3.82 -3.94
N GLU A 45 5.39 2.50 -4.02
CA GLU A 45 5.64 1.70 -5.23
C GLU A 45 4.37 1.48 -6.04
N MET A 46 3.21 1.44 -5.38
CA MET A 46 1.92 1.28 -6.06
C MET A 46 0.83 2.08 -5.37
N LEU A 47 0.02 2.75 -6.19
CA LEU A 47 -1.22 3.40 -5.78
C LEU A 47 -2.27 3.09 -6.84
N PHE A 48 -3.35 2.43 -6.43
CA PHE A 48 -4.47 2.11 -7.31
C PHE A 48 -5.78 2.58 -6.70
N ILE A 49 -6.62 3.21 -7.53
CA ILE A 49 -7.95 3.67 -7.17
C ILE A 49 -8.95 3.04 -8.13
N HIS A 50 -9.97 2.40 -7.57
CA HIS A 50 -11.08 1.85 -8.35
C HIS A 50 -11.69 2.96 -9.23
N PRO A 51 -12.02 2.70 -10.51
CA PRO A 51 -12.54 3.72 -11.43
C PRO A 51 -13.70 4.53 -10.85
N ASP A 52 -14.67 3.86 -10.23
CA ASP A 52 -15.86 4.49 -9.63
C ASP A 52 -15.55 5.33 -8.38
N ALA A 53 -14.38 5.12 -7.76
CA ALA A 53 -13.92 5.86 -6.59
C ALA A 53 -12.99 7.03 -6.96
N ARG A 54 -12.69 7.24 -8.24
CA ARG A 54 -11.88 8.37 -8.72
C ARG A 54 -12.64 9.68 -8.50
N GLY A 55 -11.91 10.76 -8.22
CA GLY A 55 -12.52 12.07 -7.91
C GLY A 55 -13.11 12.20 -6.49
N LEU A 56 -13.29 11.10 -5.76
CA LEU A 56 -13.84 11.11 -4.39
C LEU A 56 -12.77 11.36 -3.30
N GLY A 57 -11.53 11.64 -3.69
CA GLY A 57 -10.42 11.93 -2.77
C GLY A 57 -9.77 10.70 -2.12
N VAL A 58 -10.09 9.48 -2.54
CA VAL A 58 -9.52 8.22 -2.01
C VAL A 58 -7.99 8.22 -2.13
N GLY A 59 -7.45 8.57 -3.30
CA GLY A 59 -5.99 8.61 -3.51
C GLY A 59 -5.27 9.59 -2.59
N LYS A 60 -5.86 10.77 -2.36
CA LYS A 60 -5.29 11.77 -1.44
C LYS A 60 -5.25 11.25 -0.01
N ARG A 61 -6.29 10.54 0.44
CA ARG A 61 -6.35 9.95 1.79
C ARG A 61 -5.34 8.82 1.95
N LEU A 62 -5.20 7.94 0.96
CA LEU A 62 -4.20 6.88 0.97
C LEU A 62 -2.77 7.43 0.97
N LEU A 63 -2.48 8.47 0.18
CA LEU A 63 -1.16 9.14 0.19
C LEU A 63 -0.87 9.82 1.54
N ALA A 64 -1.85 10.54 2.11
CA ALA A 64 -1.68 11.16 3.42
C ALA A 64 -1.41 10.12 4.52
N TYR A 65 -2.08 8.96 4.43
CA TYR A 65 -1.83 7.83 5.32
C TYR A 65 -0.43 7.26 5.14
N ALA A 66 0.02 7.02 3.89
CA ALA A 66 1.36 6.52 3.63
C ALA A 66 2.46 7.50 4.12
N ILE A 67 2.28 8.80 3.96
CA ILE A 67 3.21 9.78 4.52
C ILE A 67 3.24 9.70 6.05
N SER A 68 2.07 9.67 6.70
CA SER A 68 1.98 9.78 8.15
C SER A 68 2.29 8.48 8.90
N VAL A 69 2.00 7.32 8.29
CA VAL A 69 2.08 6.00 8.93
C VAL A 69 3.22 5.16 8.35
N PHE A 70 3.41 5.22 7.03
CA PHE A 70 4.46 4.48 6.35
C PHE A 70 5.79 5.26 6.27
N ASN A 71 5.77 6.53 6.68
CA ASN A 71 6.87 7.46 6.46
C ASN A 71 7.32 7.47 4.98
N ALA A 72 6.35 7.24 4.08
CA ALA A 72 6.60 7.09 2.65
C ALA A 72 6.64 8.48 1.99
N THR A 73 7.83 9.07 1.94
CA THR A 73 8.06 10.42 1.42
C THR A 73 8.57 10.44 -0.02
N MET A 74 8.93 9.27 -0.56
CA MET A 74 9.28 9.10 -1.97
C MET A 74 8.09 8.49 -2.71
N LEU A 75 7.85 8.95 -3.93
CA LEU A 75 6.82 8.40 -4.82
C LEU A 75 7.53 7.97 -6.10
N ASP A 76 7.42 6.70 -6.47
CA ASP A 76 7.73 6.34 -7.85
C ASP A 76 6.60 6.88 -8.74
N VAL A 77 6.92 7.85 -9.59
CA VAL A 77 6.02 8.23 -10.67
C VAL A 77 6.12 7.16 -11.74
N ASN A 78 5.36 6.08 -11.60
CA ASN A 78 5.11 5.18 -12.72
C ASN A 78 4.23 5.95 -13.72
N GLU A 79 4.83 6.44 -14.81
CA GLU A 79 4.20 7.21 -15.90
C GLU A 79 3.17 6.38 -16.72
N GLN A 80 2.26 5.65 -16.07
CA GLN A 80 1.02 5.23 -16.71
C GLN A 80 0.03 6.41 -16.71
N THR A 81 0.45 7.49 -17.36
CA THR A 81 -0.50 8.40 -17.97
C THR A 81 -1.19 7.62 -19.09
N ASP A 82 -2.36 7.05 -18.82
CA ASP A 82 -3.34 6.89 -19.88
C ASP A 82 -3.75 8.32 -20.28
N LYS A 83 -2.99 8.90 -21.22
CA LYS A 83 -3.43 10.08 -21.94
C LYS A 83 -4.55 9.59 -22.86
N SER A 84 -5.77 9.51 -22.33
CA SER A 84 -6.94 9.47 -23.18
C SER A 84 -7.01 10.83 -23.89
N SER A 85 -6.59 10.85 -25.15
CA SER A 85 -7.01 11.84 -26.16
C SER A 85 -8.22 11.32 -26.89
#